data_AF-A0A6V7MEB9-F1
#
_entry.id   AF-A0A6V7MEB9-F1
#
_cell.length_a   1.000
_cell.length_b   1.000
_cell.length_c   1.000
_cell.angle_alpha   90.00
_cell.angle_beta   90.00
_cell.angle_gamma   90.00
#
_symmetry.space_group_name_H-M   'P 1'
#
loop_
_entity.id
_entity.type
_entity.pdbx_description
1 polymer ?
#
loop_
_entity_poly.entity_id
_entity_poly.type
_entity_poly.pdbx_seq_one_letter_code
_entity_poly.pdbx_strand_id
1 'polypeptide(L)' 'IADVEKHYPGLLKATIEWFKIYKIPDGKPENQFAFNGEAKPRDFALNIIEEVHEHWKGLVKRSSPPENIS' A
#
# COMPACT_ATOMS: atom_id res chain seq x y z
N ILE A 1 7.33 13.09 -2.15
CA ILE A 1 8.27 11.95 -1.96
C ILE A 1 9.70 12.45 -1.83
N ALA A 2 10.19 13.29 -2.73
CA ALA A 2 11.57 13.83 -2.65
C ALA A 2 11.92 14.47 -1.29
N ASP A 3 10.99 15.20 -0.68
CA ASP A 3 11.22 15.81 0.64
C ASP A 3 11.50 14.77 1.74
N VAL A 4 10.91 13.57 1.65
CA VAL A 4 11.16 12.49 2.60
C VAL A 4 12.61 12.03 2.52
N GLU A 5 13.13 11.81 1.31
CA GLU A 5 14.54 11.43 1.14
C GLU A 5 15.50 12.56 1.55
N LYS A 6 15.12 13.82 1.29
CA LYS A 6 15.89 14.99 1.70
C LYS A 6 16.02 15.13 3.22
N HIS A 7 14.93 14.93 3.95
CA HIS A 7 14.88 15.13 5.40
C HIS A 7 15.17 13.85 6.20
N TYR A 8 14.94 12.68 5.60
CA TYR A 8 15.08 11.35 6.21
C TYR A 8 15.72 10.37 5.22
N PRO A 9 17.01 10.57 4.88
CA PRO A 9 17.68 9.76 3.87
C PRO A 9 17.66 8.27 4.24
N GLY A 10 17.29 7.42 3.28
CA GLY A 10 17.21 5.97 3.46
C GLY A 10 15.95 5.44 4.14
N LEU A 11 15.07 6.30 4.68
CA LEU A 11 13.84 5.87 5.35
C LEU A 11 12.91 5.08 4.42
N LEU A 12 12.75 5.54 3.18
CA LEU A 12 11.89 4.85 2.20
C LEU A 12 12.46 3.48 1.84
N LYS A 13 13.79 3.37 1.66
CA LYS A 13 14.46 2.09 1.40
C LYS A 13 14.26 1.11 2.55
N ALA A 14 14.49 1.55 3.79
CA ALA A 14 14.30 0.73 4.98
C ALA A 14 12.83 0.27 5.14
N THR A 15 11.87 1.14 4.80
CA THR A 15 10.44 0.81 4.85
C THR A 15 10.09 -0.29 3.84
N ILE A 16 10.58 -0.19 2.59
CA ILE A 16 10.36 -1.22 1.57
C ILE A 16 11.02 -2.55 1.96
N GLU A 17 12.26 -2.50 2.46
CA GLU A 17 12.98 -3.69 2.90
C GLU A 17 12.27 -4.40 4.06
N TRP A 18 11.78 -3.65 5.05
CA TRP A 18 11.00 -4.21 6.15
C TRP A 18 9.76 -4.95 5.64
N PHE A 19 8.94 -4.30 4.81
CA PHE A 19 7.74 -4.95 4.25
C PHE A 19 8.08 -6.12 3.33
N LYS A 20 9.24 -6.12 2.68
CA LYS A 20 9.69 -7.22 1.84
C LYS A 20 9.94 -8.50 2.65
N ILE A 21 10.58 -8.38 3.81
CA ILE A 21 11.10 -9.55 4.55
C ILE A 21 10.35 -9.89 5.85
N TYR A 22 9.45 -9.04 6.35
CA TYR A 22 8.87 -9.24 7.70
C TYR A 22 8.11 -10.55 7.90
N LYS A 23 7.63 -11.20 6.82
CA LYS A 23 6.92 -12.48 6.90
C LYS A 23 7.83 -13.71 6.80
N ILE A 24 9.12 -13.53 6.49
CA ILE A 24 10.07 -14.64 6.37
C ILE A 24 10.22 -15.41 7.69
N PRO A 25 10.28 -14.78 8.88
CA PRO A 25 10.31 -15.51 10.14
C PRO A 25 9.11 -16.44 10.36
N ASP A 26 7.96 -16.15 9.75
CA ASP A 26 6.76 -16.99 9.78
C ASP A 26 6.81 -18.14 8.75
N GLY A 27 7.93 -18.33 8.05
CA GLY A 27 8.10 -19.33 6.99
C GLY A 27 7.48 -18.95 5.64
N LYS A 28 7.07 -17.69 5.45
CA LYS A 28 6.47 -17.20 4.20
C LYS A 28 7.52 -16.61 3.26
N PRO A 29 7.31 -16.61 1.93
CA PRO A 29 8.23 -15.99 0.99
C PRO A 29 8.26 -14.46 1.13
N GLU A 30 9.27 -13.83 0.52
CA GLU A 30 9.35 -12.38 0.37
C GLU A 30 8.10 -11.79 -0.29
N ASN A 31 7.57 -10.70 0.26
CA ASN A 31 6.49 -9.97 -0.38
C ASN A 31 7.00 -9.27 -1.66
N GLN A 32 6.16 -9.27 -2.70
CA GLN A 32 6.41 -8.57 -3.95
C GLN A 32 5.65 -7.25 -4.00
N PHE A 33 6.20 -6.27 -4.71
CA PHE A 33 5.61 -4.93 -4.83
C PHE A 33 5.37 -4.58 -6.30
N ALA A 34 4.27 -3.87 -6.55
CA ALA A 34 4.08 -3.18 -7.82
C ALA A 34 5.16 -2.11 -8.04
N PHE A 35 5.30 -1.64 -9.29
CA PHE A 35 6.23 -0.56 -9.66
C PHE A 35 7.67 -0.80 -9.19
N ASN A 36 8.12 -2.05 -9.15
CA ASN A 36 9.45 -2.44 -8.66
C ASN A 36 9.76 -1.93 -7.23
N GLY A 37 8.75 -1.69 -6.40
CA GLY A 37 8.91 -1.17 -5.03
C GLY A 37 9.11 0.34 -4.94
N GLU A 38 8.92 1.10 -6.02
CA GLU A 38 9.05 2.55 -6.00
C GLU A 38 7.85 3.24 -5.33
N ALA A 39 8.15 4.09 -4.33
CA ALA A 39 7.14 4.94 -3.71
C ALA A 39 6.60 5.98 -4.72
N LYS A 40 5.28 6.09 -4.82
CA LYS A 40 4.62 6.99 -5.77
C LYS A 40 4.38 8.40 -5.18
N PRO A 41 4.30 9.45 -6.01
CA PRO A 41 4.00 10.81 -5.57
C PRO A 41 2.67 10.95 -4.82
N ARG A 42 2.52 12.06 -4.09
CA ARG A 42 1.34 12.39 -3.28
C ARG A 42 0.02 12.25 -4.08
N ASP A 43 -0.02 12.82 -5.28
CA ASP A 43 -1.26 12.86 -6.05
C ASP A 43 -1.70 11.47 -6.53
N PHE A 44 -0.74 10.59 -6.86
CA PHE A 44 -1.04 9.19 -7.14
C PHE A 44 -1.66 8.51 -5.91
N ALA A 45 -1.08 8.71 -4.73
CA ALA A 45 -1.63 8.14 -3.49
C ALA A 45 -3.03 8.68 -3.16
N LEU A 46 -3.28 9.98 -3.37
CA LEU A 46 -4.60 10.57 -3.17
C LEU A 46 -5.66 9.99 -4.10
N ASN A 47 -5.33 9.74 -5.36
CA ASN A 47 -6.25 9.10 -6.30
C ASN A 47 -6.63 7.67 -5.86
N ILE A 48 -5.66 6.88 -5.40
CA ILE A 48 -5.93 5.53 -4.86
C ILE A 48 -6.81 5.62 -3.60
N ILE A 49 -6.57 6.59 -2.73
CA ILE A 49 -7.40 6.81 -1.53
C ILE A 49 -8.84 7.14 -1.93
N GLU A 50 -9.03 8.01 -2.92
CA GLU A 50 -10.37 8.38 -3.42
C GLU A 50 -11.09 7.18 -4.05
N GLU A 51 -10.41 6.41 -4.89
CA GLU A 51 -10.97 5.19 -5.50
C GLU A 51 -11.44 4.19 -4.44
N VAL A 52 -10.58 3.88 -3.46
CA VAL A 52 -10.93 2.94 -2.38
C VAL A 52 -12.02 3.51 -1.47
N HIS A 53 -12.11 4.83 -1.32
CA HIS A 53 -13.19 5.48 -0.59
C HIS A 53 -14.55 5.32 -1.29
N GLU A 54 -14.60 5.36 -2.62
CA GLU A 54 -15.82 5.06 -3.38
C GLU A 54 -16.23 3.59 -3.25
N HIS A 55 -15.27 2.66 -3.25
CA HIS A 55 -15.56 1.25 -2.93
C HIS A 55 -16.16 1.09 -1.52
N TRP A 56 -15.59 1.77 -0.52
CA TRP A 56 -16.12 1.76 0.85
C TRP A 56 -17.55 2.36 0.92
N LYS A 57 -17.81 3.48 0.23
CA LYS A 57 -19.16 4.06 0.13
C LYS A 57 -20.15 3.06 -0.47
N GLY A 58 -19.74 2.33 -1.50
CA GLY A 58 -20.55 1.28 -2.12
C GLY A 58 -20.89 0.15 -1.14
N LEU A 59 -19.87 -0.32 -0.40
CA LEU A 59 -20.00 -1.35 0.62
C LEU A 59 -21.00 -0.94 1.72
N VAL A 60 -20.83 0.25 2.32
CA VAL A 60 -21.69 0.69 3.44
C VAL A 60 -23.13 0.99 3.03
N LYS A 61 -23.34 1.41 1.78
CA LYS A 61 -24.67 1.62 1.20
C LYS A 61 -25.33 0.32 0.73
N ARG A 62 -24.63 -0.82 0.80
CA ARG A 62 -25.04 -2.12 0.21
C ARG A 62 -25.40 -2.01 -1.28
N SER A 63 -24.76 -1.08 -1.99
CA SER A 63 -24.93 -0.94 -3.43
C SER A 63 -23.97 -1.82 -4.23
N SER A 64 -23.05 -2.51 -3.54
CA SER A 64 -22.22 -3.59 -4.06
C SER A 64 -22.72 -4.96 -3.56
N PRO A 65 -22.55 -6.04 -4.33
CA PRO A 65 -22.85 -7.39 -3.87
C PRO A 65 -22.12 -7.69 -2.55
N PRO A 66 -22.72 -8.46 -1.62
CA PRO A 66 -22.01 -8.92 -0.45
C PRO A 66 -20.82 -9.78 -0.88
N GLU A 67 -19.61 -9.40 -0.49
CA GLU A 67 -18.47 -10.30 -0.57
C GLU A 67 -18.69 -11.45 0.41
N ASN A 68 -18.46 -12.68 -0.04
CA ASN A 68 -18.51 -13.85 0.83
C ASN A 68 -17.40 -13.73 1.88
N ILE A 69 -17.79 -13.47 3.12
CA ILE A 69 -16.91 -13.59 4.27
C ILE A 69 -16.89 -15.09 4.62
N SER A 70 -15.93 -15.83 4.06
CA SER A 70 -15.63 -17.20 4.48
C SER A 70 -14.84 -17.23 5.78
#